data_AF-A0A496ZUQ5-F1
#
_entry.id   AF-A0A496ZUQ5-F1
#
_cell.length_a   1.000
_cell.length_b   1.000
_cell.length_c   1.000
_cell.angle_alpha   90.00
_cell.angle_beta   90.00
_cell.angle_gamma   90.00
#
_symmetry.space_group_name_H-M   'P 1'
#
loop_
_entity.id
_entity.type
_entity.pdbx_description
1 polymer ?
#
loop_
_entity_poly.entity_id
_entity_poly.type
_entity_poly.pdbx_seq_one_letter_code
_entity_poly.pdbx_strand_id
1 'polypeptide(L)'
;MFCTECGQKNSDTATYCLSCGKPLDKDEPIKETPAGGMQGSFNNASNNSGQGKMAALPPELTGWNWGAFFLTWIWGIGNSTFIAFLTFIPFVGFVMIFVLGAKGNEWAWQNKRWNNIEHFKKVQKLWAIWGAVLFAIGIIFFLVAIIAAIAASDPYYYDY
;
A
#
# COMPACT_ATOMS: atom_id res chain seq x y z
N MET A 1 -5.56 -22.69 -25.95
CA MET A 1 -6.48 -21.74 -26.64
C MET A 1 -6.70 -20.47 -25.83
N PHE A 2 -7.12 -19.36 -26.44
CA PHE A 2 -7.45 -18.11 -25.73
C PHE A 2 -8.98 -17.93 -25.62
N CYS A 3 -9.45 -17.43 -24.49
CA CYS A 3 -10.87 -17.10 -24.31
C CYS A 3 -11.20 -15.82 -25.11
N THR A 4 -12.22 -15.87 -25.97
CA THR A 4 -12.69 -14.73 -26.78
C THR A 4 -13.31 -13.62 -25.95
N GLU A 5 -13.73 -13.92 -24.72
CA GLU A 5 -14.48 -13.01 -23.84
C GLU A 5 -13.57 -12.24 -22.87
N CYS A 6 -12.49 -12.87 -22.39
CA CYS A 6 -11.60 -12.26 -21.40
C CYS A 6 -10.10 -12.35 -21.73
N GLY A 7 -9.73 -13.01 -22.84
CA GLY A 7 -8.34 -13.12 -23.29
C GLY A 7 -7.45 -14.08 -22.49
N GLN A 8 -7.98 -14.80 -21.49
CA GLN A 8 -7.15 -15.73 -20.71
C GLN A 8 -6.66 -16.90 -21.57
N LYS A 9 -5.37 -17.23 -21.46
CA LYS A 9 -4.79 -18.46 -22.01
C LYS A 9 -5.28 -19.65 -21.19
N ASN A 10 -5.95 -20.58 -21.85
CA ASN A 10 -6.45 -21.83 -21.28
C ASN A 10 -5.76 -23.03 -21.95
N SER A 11 -5.72 -24.16 -21.24
CA SER A 11 -5.26 -25.44 -21.79
C SER A 11 -6.08 -25.83 -23.02
N ASP A 12 -5.47 -26.53 -23.97
CA ASP A 12 -6.13 -26.96 -25.22
C ASP A 12 -7.22 -28.03 -24.99
N THR A 13 -7.27 -28.59 -23.78
CA THR A 13 -8.32 -29.53 -23.33
C THR A 13 -9.45 -28.87 -22.53
N ALA A 14 -9.32 -27.59 -22.18
CA ALA A 14 -10.27 -26.90 -21.30
C ALA A 14 -11.64 -26.73 -21.97
N THR A 15 -12.72 -27.09 -21.27
CA THR A 15 -14.11 -26.90 -21.74
C THR A 15 -14.70 -25.55 -21.28
N TYR A 16 -14.18 -24.99 -20.18
CA TYR A 16 -14.59 -23.71 -19.62
C TYR A 16 -13.36 -22.85 -19.33
N CYS A 17 -13.52 -21.53 -19.41
CA CYS A 17 -12.48 -20.57 -19.06
C CYS A 17 -12.25 -20.54 -17.54
N LEU A 18 -11.01 -20.72 -17.10
CA LEU A 18 -10.64 -20.75 -15.68
C LEU A 18 -10.83 -19.40 -14.96
N SER A 19 -10.93 -18.30 -15.70
CA SER A 19 -11.05 -16.95 -15.14
C SER A 19 -12.49 -16.43 -15.14
N CYS A 20 -13.28 -16.72 -16.18
CA CYS A 20 -14.63 -16.15 -16.32
C CYS A 20 -15.75 -17.20 -16.37
N GLY A 21 -15.43 -18.49 -16.40
CA GLY A 21 -16.39 -19.60 -16.37
C GLY A 21 -17.20 -19.80 -17.66
N LYS A 22 -17.01 -18.99 -18.70
CA LYS A 22 -17.69 -19.16 -19.99
C LYS A 22 -17.15 -20.38 -20.76
N PRO A 23 -18.01 -21.06 -21.56
CA PRO A 23 -17.58 -22.20 -22.36
C PRO A 23 -16.56 -21.78 -23.42
N LEU A 24 -15.60 -22.66 -23.68
CA LEU A 24 -14.60 -22.49 -24.74
C LEU A 24 -15.05 -23.35 -25.92
N ASP A 25 -15.54 -22.69 -26.97
CA ASP A 25 -16.05 -23.39 -28.15
C ASP A 25 -14.88 -24.00 -28.94
N LYS A 26 -14.94 -25.30 -29.20
CA LYS A 26 -13.81 -26.09 -29.72
C LYS A 26 -13.77 -26.14 -31.25
N ASP A 27 -14.83 -25.68 -31.91
CA ASP A 27 -15.11 -26.04 -33.30
C ASP A 27 -15.30 -24.84 -34.26
N GLU A 28 -15.01 -23.60 -33.86
CA GLU A 28 -15.09 -22.47 -34.80
C GLU A 28 -13.75 -22.23 -35.53
N PRO A 29 -13.67 -22.44 -36.87
CA PRO A 29 -12.49 -22.08 -37.63
C PRO A 29 -12.29 -20.57 -37.60
N ILE A 30 -11.03 -20.17 -37.40
CA ILE A 30 -10.56 -18.79 -37.30
C ILE A 30 -11.03 -18.02 -38.55
N LYS A 31 -12.10 -17.23 -38.41
CA LYS A 31 -12.46 -16.25 -39.43
C LYS A 31 -11.46 -15.11 -39.32
N GLU A 32 -10.46 -15.12 -40.20
CA GLU A 32 -9.57 -13.98 -40.39
C GLU A 32 -10.42 -12.75 -40.68
N THR A 33 -10.60 -11.92 -39.66
CA THR A 33 -11.24 -10.62 -39.82
C THR A 33 -10.14 -9.65 -40.25
N PRO A 34 -10.36 -8.87 -41.33
CA PRO A 34 -9.34 -7.97 -41.86
C PRO A 34 -8.92 -6.97 -40.79
N ALA A 35 -7.64 -6.57 -40.87
CA ALA A 35 -6.94 -5.67 -39.96
C ALA A 35 -7.66 -4.31 -39.80
N GLY A 36 -8.76 -4.30 -39.05
CA GLY A 36 -9.35 -3.13 -38.44
C GLY A 36 -8.52 -2.84 -37.20
N GLY A 37 -7.66 -1.82 -37.29
CA GLY A 37 -6.82 -1.38 -36.18
C GLY A 37 -7.63 -1.24 -34.91
N MET A 38 -7.40 -2.16 -33.97
CA MET A 38 -7.92 -2.04 -32.62
C MET A 38 -7.19 -0.88 -31.97
N GLN A 39 -7.80 0.31 -32.06
CA GLN A 39 -7.56 1.41 -31.14
C GLN A 39 -8.08 0.99 -29.75
N GLY A 40 -7.47 -0.04 -29.17
CA GLY A 40 -7.60 -0.36 -27.77
C GLY A 40 -6.73 0.64 -27.02
N SER A 41 -7.38 1.63 -26.40
CA SER A 41 -6.78 2.60 -25.49
C SER A 41 -5.68 1.97 -24.62
N PHE A 42 -4.44 2.44 -24.75
CA PHE A 42 -3.27 2.07 -23.95
C PHE A 42 -3.34 2.54 -22.48
N ASN A 43 -4.55 2.69 -21.92
CA ASN A 43 -4.77 3.19 -20.58
C ASN A 43 -5.70 2.24 -19.81
N ASN A 44 -5.18 1.08 -19.43
CA ASN A 44 -5.67 0.29 -18.31
C ASN A 44 -4.61 -0.76 -17.96
N ALA A 45 -3.53 -0.34 -17.29
CA ALA A 45 -2.78 -1.28 -16.48
C ALA A 45 -3.77 -1.87 -15.48
N SER A 46 -4.15 -3.14 -15.65
CA SER A 46 -5.06 -3.83 -14.74
C SER A 46 -4.53 -3.65 -13.31
N ASN A 47 -5.28 -2.94 -12.47
CA ASN A 47 -4.86 -2.66 -11.10
C ASN A 47 -4.53 -3.98 -10.39
N ASN A 48 -3.27 -4.15 -9.98
CA ASN A 48 -2.73 -5.38 -9.41
C ASN A 48 -2.58 -5.34 -7.87
N SER A 49 -3.07 -4.29 -7.21
CA SER A 49 -2.96 -4.17 -5.75
C SER A 49 -3.64 -5.33 -5.02
N GLY A 50 -3.10 -5.75 -3.88
CA GLY A 50 -3.71 -6.80 -3.05
C GLY A 50 -3.47 -8.23 -3.56
N GLN A 51 -2.66 -8.40 -4.61
CA GLN A 51 -2.28 -9.73 -5.13
C GLN A 51 -1.07 -10.33 -4.38
N GLY A 52 -0.75 -9.81 -3.20
CA GLY A 52 0.38 -10.25 -2.38
C GLY A 52 1.73 -9.81 -2.95
N LYS A 53 2.79 -10.52 -2.57
CA LYS A 53 4.20 -10.14 -2.86
C LYS A 53 4.55 -10.07 -4.36
N MET A 54 3.74 -10.67 -5.22
CA MET A 54 3.92 -10.64 -6.68
C MET A 54 3.36 -9.35 -7.30
N ALA A 55 2.59 -8.56 -6.55
CA ALA A 55 2.06 -7.29 -7.04
C ALA A 55 3.20 -6.27 -7.17
N ALA A 56 3.60 -6.00 -8.41
CA ALA A 56 4.53 -4.94 -8.74
C ALA A 56 3.96 -3.58 -8.32
N LEU A 57 4.76 -2.78 -7.61
CA LEU A 57 4.41 -1.41 -7.25
C LEU A 57 4.48 -0.52 -8.51
N PRO A 58 3.39 0.20 -8.87
CA PRO A 58 3.44 1.20 -9.92
C PRO A 58 4.57 2.21 -9.69
N PRO A 59 5.36 2.58 -10.72
CA PRO A 59 6.50 3.49 -10.57
C PRO A 59 6.15 4.83 -9.90
N GLU A 60 4.94 5.33 -10.14
CA GLU A 60 4.43 6.58 -9.56
C GLU A 60 4.06 6.50 -8.07
N LEU A 61 4.08 5.30 -7.49
CA LEU A 61 3.92 5.05 -6.05
C LEU A 61 5.24 4.81 -5.33
N THR A 62 6.36 4.82 -6.07
CA THR A 62 7.70 4.73 -5.47
C THR A 62 7.99 5.98 -4.64
N GLY A 63 8.70 5.79 -3.53
CA GLY A 63 9.07 6.88 -2.62
C GLY A 63 8.77 6.58 -1.17
N TRP A 64 9.04 7.57 -0.33
CA TRP A 64 8.94 7.45 1.12
C TRP A 64 7.49 7.52 1.62
N ASN A 65 7.11 6.62 2.52
CA ASN A 65 5.83 6.60 3.18
C ASN A 65 5.93 7.24 4.59
N TRP A 66 5.62 8.53 4.65
CA TRP A 66 5.62 9.29 5.91
C TRP A 66 4.58 8.79 6.92
N GLY A 67 3.45 8.26 6.46
CA GLY A 67 2.44 7.67 7.34
C GLY A 67 2.96 6.44 8.07
N ALA A 68 3.61 5.53 7.33
CA ALA A 68 4.23 4.32 7.88
C ALA A 68 5.37 4.65 8.85
N PHE A 69 6.17 5.67 8.53
CA PHE A 69 7.26 6.14 9.38
C PHE A 69 6.76 6.69 10.72
N PHE A 70 5.78 7.60 10.72
CA PHE A 70 5.31 8.25 11.94
C PHE A 70 4.36 7.39 12.78
N LEU A 71 3.51 6.59 12.14
CA LEU A 71 2.42 5.88 12.83
C LEU A 71 2.64 4.36 12.92
N THR A 72 3.73 3.86 12.35
CA THR A 72 4.26 2.49 12.54
C THR A 72 3.18 1.39 12.60
N TRP A 73 2.89 0.84 13.78
CA TRP A 73 1.93 -0.24 14.01
C TRP A 73 0.48 0.19 13.74
N ILE A 74 0.10 1.44 14.03
CA ILE A 74 -1.24 1.98 13.76
C ILE A 74 -1.49 2.03 12.25
N TRP A 75 -0.51 2.56 11.51
CA TRP A 75 -0.53 2.53 10.05
C TRP A 75 -0.51 1.09 9.52
N GLY A 76 0.26 0.21 10.16
CA GLY A 76 0.36 -1.22 9.83
C GLY A 76 -0.99 -1.92 9.89
N ILE A 77 -1.79 -1.69 10.93
CA ILE A 77 -3.16 -2.23 11.06
C ILE A 77 -4.04 -1.71 9.90
N GLY A 78 -4.04 -0.40 9.65
CA GLY A 78 -4.88 0.22 8.61
C GLY A 78 -4.55 -0.22 7.16
N ASN A 79 -3.32 -0.68 6.95
CA ASN A 79 -2.79 -1.09 5.64
C ASN A 79 -2.42 -2.59 5.58
N SER A 80 -2.92 -3.40 6.52
CA SER A 80 -2.69 -4.85 6.58
C SER A 80 -1.20 -5.25 6.50
N THR A 81 -0.32 -4.40 7.04
CA THR A 81 1.14 -4.55 7.00
C THR A 81 1.66 -4.91 8.39
N PHE A 82 1.41 -6.16 8.82
CA PHE A 82 1.68 -6.61 10.18
C PHE A 82 3.17 -6.75 10.54
N ILE A 83 4.07 -6.72 9.56
CA ILE A 83 5.50 -6.58 9.83
C ILE A 83 5.81 -5.27 10.59
N ALA A 84 4.91 -4.28 10.55
CA ALA A 84 5.01 -3.08 11.37
C ALA A 84 5.09 -3.38 12.88
N PHE A 85 4.56 -4.50 13.36
CA PHE A 85 4.65 -4.87 14.77
C PHE A 85 6.09 -5.16 15.25
N LEU A 86 7.04 -5.39 14.33
CA LEU A 86 8.46 -5.48 14.68
C LEU A 86 9.00 -4.18 15.32
N THR A 87 8.27 -3.06 15.24
CA THR A 87 8.63 -1.82 15.95
C THR A 87 8.62 -1.95 17.47
N PHE A 88 7.95 -2.96 18.03
CA PHE A 88 7.93 -3.20 19.47
C PHE A 88 9.16 -3.95 20.00
N ILE A 89 9.99 -4.51 19.13
CA ILE A 89 11.23 -5.18 19.54
C ILE A 89 12.31 -4.12 19.74
N PRO A 90 12.99 -4.04 20.91
CA PRO A 90 14.07 -3.09 21.13
C PRO A 90 15.18 -3.21 20.07
N PHE A 91 15.80 -2.09 19.69
CA PHE A 91 16.81 -1.94 18.63
C PHE A 91 16.32 -2.28 17.21
N VAL A 92 15.64 -3.41 17.01
CA VAL A 92 14.98 -3.77 15.75
C VAL A 92 13.97 -2.70 15.38
N GLY A 93 13.18 -2.22 16.34
CA GLY A 93 12.15 -1.23 16.07
C GLY A 93 12.70 0.10 15.59
N PHE A 94 13.88 0.51 16.09
CA PHE A 94 14.57 1.71 15.61
C PHE A 94 14.96 1.60 14.14
N VAL A 95 15.38 0.42 13.67
CA VAL A 95 15.63 0.21 12.23
C VAL A 95 14.31 0.08 11.47
N MET A 96 13.34 -0.61 12.05
CA MET A 96 12.08 -0.96 11.41
C MET A 96 11.25 0.27 11.02
N ILE A 97 11.28 1.37 11.79
CA ILE A 97 10.57 2.61 11.39
C ILE A 97 11.07 3.15 10.04
N PHE A 98 12.38 3.03 9.76
CA PHE A 98 12.95 3.46 8.47
C PHE A 98 12.61 2.47 7.35
N VAL A 99 12.61 1.17 7.65
CA VAL A 99 12.18 0.16 6.68
C VAL A 99 10.71 0.36 6.30
N LEU A 100 9.85 0.65 7.28
CA LEU A 100 8.45 1.01 7.05
C LEU A 100 8.32 2.27 6.20
N GLY A 101 9.14 3.30 6.45
CA GLY A 101 9.18 4.49 5.61
C GLY A 101 9.57 4.18 4.17
N ALA A 102 10.61 3.37 3.95
CA ALA A 102 11.11 3.05 2.61
C ALA A 102 10.20 2.10 1.83
N LYS A 103 9.63 1.08 2.50
CA LYS A 103 8.86 -0.01 1.87
C LYS A 103 7.36 0.08 2.08
N GLY A 104 6.88 1.07 2.85
CA GLY A 104 5.47 1.16 3.24
C GLY A 104 4.51 1.22 2.06
N ASN A 105 4.86 1.96 1.00
CA ASN A 105 4.01 2.01 -0.20
C ASN A 105 3.91 0.64 -0.89
N GLU A 106 5.03 -0.07 -1.01
CA GLU A 106 5.09 -1.42 -1.58
C GLU A 106 4.22 -2.39 -0.78
N TRP A 107 4.43 -2.44 0.54
CA TRP A 107 3.68 -3.35 1.41
C TRP A 107 2.19 -3.02 1.46
N ALA A 108 1.80 -1.76 1.57
CA ALA A 108 0.39 -1.37 1.55
C ALA A 108 -0.28 -1.69 0.21
N TRP A 109 0.46 -1.58 -0.91
CA TRP A 109 -0.03 -1.95 -2.23
C TRP A 109 -0.21 -3.46 -2.37
N GLN A 110 0.74 -4.26 -1.88
CA GLN A 110 0.72 -5.72 -1.93
C GLN A 110 -0.36 -6.33 -1.01
N ASN A 111 -0.57 -5.76 0.17
CA ASN A 111 -1.39 -6.35 1.23
C ASN A 111 -2.89 -6.03 1.12
N LYS A 112 -3.27 -4.97 0.39
CA LYS A 112 -4.66 -4.49 0.34
C LYS A 112 -5.12 -4.18 -1.08
N ARG A 113 -6.40 -4.45 -1.36
CA ARG A 113 -7.05 -4.04 -2.61
C ARG A 113 -7.41 -2.55 -2.57
N TRP A 114 -6.93 -1.79 -3.55
CA TRP A 114 -7.25 -0.38 -3.76
C TRP A 114 -8.09 -0.23 -5.02
N ASN A 115 -8.90 0.82 -5.11
CA ASN A 115 -9.76 1.06 -6.29
C ASN A 115 -8.92 1.45 -7.51
N ASN A 116 -8.01 2.40 -7.31
CA ASN A 116 -7.06 2.91 -8.31
C ASN A 116 -5.88 3.58 -7.59
N ILE A 117 -4.94 4.10 -8.37
CA ILE A 117 -3.70 4.69 -7.86
C ILE A 117 -3.98 6.02 -7.16
N GLU A 118 -4.95 6.80 -7.65
CA GLU A 118 -5.36 8.08 -7.07
C GLU A 118 -5.94 7.89 -5.67
N HIS A 119 -6.78 6.86 -5.50
CA HIS A 119 -7.36 6.48 -4.22
C HIS A 119 -6.27 6.07 -3.23
N PHE A 120 -5.29 5.28 -3.67
CA PHE A 120 -4.12 4.95 -2.85
C PHE A 120 -3.35 6.20 -2.40
N LYS A 121 -2.97 7.07 -3.35
CA LYS A 121 -2.24 8.31 -3.08
C LYS A 121 -3.00 9.20 -2.09
N LYS A 122 -4.32 9.35 -2.27
CA LYS A 122 -5.17 10.14 -1.35
C LYS A 122 -5.13 9.59 0.08
N VAL A 123 -5.27 8.28 0.24
CA VAL A 123 -5.27 7.64 1.57
C VAL A 123 -3.89 7.71 2.21
N GLN A 124 -2.80 7.41 1.49
CA GLN A 124 -1.44 7.54 2.03
C GLN A 124 -1.09 8.99 2.39
N LYS A 125 -1.59 9.97 1.64
CA LYS A 125 -1.45 11.39 1.98
C LYS A 125 -2.14 11.74 3.30
N LEU A 126 -3.35 11.22 3.54
CA LEU A 126 -4.03 11.42 4.83
C LEU A 126 -3.25 10.77 5.98
N TRP A 127 -2.73 9.56 5.79
CA TRP A 127 -1.85 8.93 6.77
C TRP A 127 -0.59 9.77 7.07
N ALA A 128 0.04 10.34 6.04
CA ALA A 128 1.19 11.21 6.21
C ALA A 128 0.85 12.49 7.00
N ILE A 129 -0.29 13.13 6.69
CA ILE A 129 -0.75 14.34 7.38
C ILE A 129 -1.03 14.04 8.86
N TRP A 130 -1.86 13.03 9.15
CA TRP A 130 -2.19 12.67 10.53
C TRP A 130 -0.95 12.22 11.31
N GLY A 131 -0.05 11.47 10.66
CA GLY A 131 1.22 11.08 11.25
C GLY A 131 2.08 12.27 11.64
N ALA A 132 2.24 13.24 10.73
CA ALA A 132 3.00 14.46 11.01
C ALA A 132 2.35 15.31 12.10
N VAL A 133 1.01 15.47 12.09
CA VAL A 133 0.28 16.23 13.12
C VAL A 133 0.46 15.60 14.50
N LEU A 134 0.23 14.29 14.62
CA LEU A 134 0.38 13.59 15.90
C LEU A 134 1.83 13.59 16.40
N PHE A 135 2.79 13.45 15.49
CA PHE A 135 4.21 13.54 15.82
C PHE A 135 4.58 14.93 16.35
N ALA A 136 4.11 16.01 15.70
CA ALA A 136 4.35 17.38 16.15
C ALA A 136 3.73 17.66 17.53
N ILE A 137 2.49 17.21 17.76
CA ILE A 137 1.83 17.30 19.07
C ILE A 137 2.65 16.54 20.13
N GLY A 138 3.13 15.34 19.81
CA GLY A 138 3.98 14.55 20.69
C GLY A 138 5.28 15.26 21.07
N ILE A 139 5.96 15.90 20.11
CA ILE A 139 7.15 16.71 20.38
C ILE A 139 6.83 17.87 21.32
N ILE A 140 5.75 18.62 21.05
CA ILE A 140 5.36 19.76 21.89
C ILE A 140 5.08 19.28 23.32
N PHE A 141 4.30 18.21 23.46
CA PHE A 141 4.00 17.63 24.77
C PHE A 141 5.26 17.16 25.51
N PHE A 142 6.18 16.49 24.81
CA PHE A 142 7.45 16.04 25.38
C PHE A 142 8.32 17.21 25.87
N LEU A 143 8.42 18.29 25.09
CA LEU A 143 9.17 19.48 25.47
C LEU A 143 8.55 20.18 26.69
N VAL A 144 7.22 20.33 26.72
CA VAL A 144 6.49 20.88 27.88
C VAL A 144 6.73 20.04 29.12
N ALA A 145 6.68 18.70 29.00
CA ALA A 145 6.94 17.79 30.10
C ALA A 145 8.38 17.92 30.63
N ILE A 146 9.38 18.07 29.75
CA ILE A 146 10.77 18.33 30.15
C ILE A 146 10.88 19.65 30.93
N ILE A 147 10.31 20.74 30.41
CA ILE A 147 10.37 22.04 31.07
C ILE A 147 9.70 21.98 32.45
N ALA A 148 8.52 21.36 32.54
CA ALA A 148 7.80 21.18 33.80
C ALA A 148 8.61 20.33 34.79
N ALA A 149 9.26 19.26 34.33
CA ALA A 149 10.11 18.42 35.18
C ALA A 149 11.34 19.18 35.71
N ILE A 150 11.97 20.02 34.88
CA ILE A 150 13.08 20.88 35.30
C ILE A 150 12.61 21.90 36.34
N ALA A 151 11.49 22.58 36.09
CA ALA A 151 10.92 23.56 37.03
C ALA A 151 10.57 22.92 38.38
N ALA A 152 9.95 21.74 38.37
CA ALA A 152 9.61 21.01 39.59
C ALA A 152 10.85 20.44 40.33
N SER A 153 11.99 20.32 39.65
CA SER A 153 13.24 19.90 40.28
C SER A 153 14.02 21.03 40.97
N ASP A 154 13.61 22.28 40.74
CA ASP A 154 14.18 23.45 41.44
C ASP A 154 13.63 23.51 42.87
N PRO A 155 14.48 23.36 43.91
CA PRO A 155 14.05 23.34 45.30
C PRO A 155 13.39 24.64 45.78
N TYR A 156 13.54 25.76 45.05
CA TYR A 156 12.93 27.05 45.39
C TYR A 156 11.64 27.37 44.62
N TYR A 157 11.15 26.44 43.80
CA TYR A 157 10.01 26.71 42.91
C TYR A 157 8.68 27.01 43.64
N TYR A 158 8.54 26.59 44.90
CA TYR A 158 7.35 26.81 45.72
C TYR A 158 7.50 27.94 46.76
N ASP A 159 8.65 28.62 46.82
CA ASP A 159 8.95 29.65 47.83
C ASP A 159 8.61 31.09 47.38
N TYR A 160 7.96 31.27 46.23
CA TYR A 160 7.50 32.57 45.69
C TYR A 160 5.99 32.64 45.51
#